data_AF-A0A1H4U6N3-F1
#
_entry.id   AF-A0A1H4U6N3-F1
#
_cell.length_a   1.000
_cell.length_b   1.000
_cell.length_c   1.000
_cell.angle_alpha   90.00
_cell.angle_beta   90.00
_cell.angle_gamma   90.00
#
_symmetry.space_group_name_H-M   'P 1'
#
loop_
_entity.id
_entity.type
_entity.pdbx_description
1 polymer ?
#
loop_
_entity_poly.entity_id
_entity_poly.type
_entity_poly.pdbx_seq_one_letter_code
_entity_poly.pdbx_strand_id
1 'polypeptide(L)'
;MTTPEPTPEPSHEPSRESTPEQPSAGQTPGRTPGGQSSGGQASAAPVSADKVHRSPLGVASGVFLLLLAALFAADAMARGEGRTPWFALAGLVLAVPLIAAFTIRPAVYVNEDRLRIRNPFRSITLPWASVADVRAGYSSEVFTQEGAKYQLWAIPVSLRQRKKAARNAARASQDDPHGRTSVTADVRDNASRIAPSDKTVAELRELAELHATSPGAQGEPRVRWAYEIVGPALAGLLLLVVLLATG
;
A
#
# COMPACT_ATOMS: atom_id res chain seq x y z
N MET A 1 -53.27 -11.06 32.97
CA MET A 1 -52.46 -9.89 32.61
C MET A 1 -52.02 -10.09 31.16
N THR A 2 -52.91 -9.94 30.18
CA THR A 2 -53.21 -8.72 29.40
C THR A 2 -52.00 -8.18 28.63
N THR A 3 -51.94 -8.53 27.34
CA THR A 3 -51.31 -7.76 26.25
C THR A 3 -51.75 -6.30 26.29
N PRO A 4 -50.85 -5.35 25.96
CA PRO A 4 -51.17 -4.49 24.82
C PRO A 4 -49.95 -4.06 23.99
N GLU A 5 -50.15 -4.02 22.68
CA GLU A 5 -49.66 -2.99 21.74
C GLU A 5 -50.96 -2.40 21.11
N PRO A 6 -51.00 -1.27 20.39
CA PRO A 6 -49.99 -0.24 20.08
C PRO A 6 -50.57 1.19 20.23
N THR A 7 -50.19 2.12 19.34
CA THR A 7 -50.77 3.46 18.99
C THR A 7 -50.03 4.70 19.58
N PRO A 8 -50.06 5.87 18.90
CA PRO A 8 -48.92 6.44 18.17
C PRO A 8 -48.68 7.94 18.51
N GLU A 9 -47.62 8.54 17.98
CA GLU A 9 -47.53 10.00 17.76
C GLU A 9 -48.44 10.41 16.57
N PRO A 10 -48.84 11.69 16.32
CA PRO A 10 -48.01 12.89 16.49
C PRO A 10 -48.73 14.26 16.74
N SER A 11 -47.90 15.31 16.83
CA SER A 11 -48.06 16.68 16.26
C SER A 11 -48.78 17.84 17.00
N HIS A 12 -48.08 19.01 16.93
CA HIS A 12 -48.53 20.41 16.92
C HIS A 12 -49.09 20.98 18.24
N GLU A 13 -48.81 22.21 18.70
CA GLU A 13 -48.24 23.46 18.15
C GLU A 13 -47.87 24.32 19.40
N PRO A 14 -47.19 25.48 19.29
CA PRO A 14 -48.01 26.70 19.38
C PRO A 14 -47.56 27.88 18.50
N SER A 15 -48.58 28.53 17.97
CA SER A 15 -48.80 29.97 17.95
C SER A 15 -48.08 30.83 16.91
N ARG A 16 -48.86 31.16 15.88
CA ARG A 16 -48.79 32.37 15.05
C ARG A 16 -49.40 33.57 15.77
N GLU A 17 -48.76 34.73 15.68
CA GLU A 17 -49.33 36.09 15.53
C GLU A 17 -48.14 37.07 15.43
N SER A 18 -48.02 38.08 14.57
CA SER A 18 -48.98 38.79 13.71
C SER A 18 -48.21 39.55 12.61
N THR A 19 -48.64 39.35 11.36
CA THR A 19 -48.89 40.26 10.21
C THR A 19 -48.20 41.65 10.07
N PRO A 20 -47.95 42.12 8.82
CA PRO A 20 -46.90 43.07 8.43
C PRO A 20 -47.40 44.47 7.99
N GLU A 21 -46.49 45.43 7.82
CA GLU A 21 -46.70 46.61 6.99
C GLU A 21 -45.43 47.00 6.20
N GLN A 22 -45.59 47.11 4.89
CA GLN A 22 -44.74 47.77 3.87
C GLN A 22 -45.68 48.83 3.22
N PRO A 23 -45.23 49.91 2.53
CA PRO A 23 -44.29 49.80 1.40
C PRO A 23 -43.42 51.04 1.02
N SER A 24 -42.47 50.78 0.11
CA SER A 24 -41.99 51.60 -1.03
C SER A 24 -41.50 53.05 -0.87
N ALA A 25 -40.20 53.26 -1.15
CA ALA A 25 -39.70 53.79 -2.44
C ALA A 25 -38.35 54.53 -2.24
N GLY A 26 -37.28 54.06 -2.86
CA GLY A 26 -35.98 54.74 -2.85
C GLY A 26 -34.93 54.00 -3.68
N GLN A 27 -34.34 54.71 -4.64
CA GLN A 27 -33.50 54.27 -5.75
C GLN A 27 -32.18 53.54 -5.40
N THR A 28 -31.77 52.65 -6.32
CA THR A 28 -30.48 51.94 -6.55
C THR A 28 -29.25 52.88 -6.65
N PRO A 29 -27.97 52.43 -6.69
CA PRO A 29 -27.33 51.16 -6.27
C PRO A 29 -26.17 51.35 -5.26
N GLY A 30 -25.92 50.36 -4.41
CA GLY A 30 -24.75 50.33 -3.53
C GLY A 30 -24.27 48.92 -3.21
N ARG A 31 -23.36 48.40 -4.05
CA ARG A 31 -22.27 47.45 -3.74
C ARG A 31 -22.55 46.34 -2.70
N THR A 32 -22.88 45.15 -3.20
CA THR A 32 -22.94 43.88 -2.44
C THR A 32 -21.54 43.44 -1.96
N PRO A 33 -21.40 42.97 -0.71
CA PRO A 33 -20.56 41.83 -0.41
C PRO A 33 -21.47 40.68 0.01
N GLY A 34 -21.56 39.65 -0.84
CA GLY A 34 -22.31 38.44 -0.56
C GLY A 34 -21.67 37.68 0.59
N GLY A 35 -22.37 37.59 1.71
CA GLY A 35 -22.11 36.58 2.73
C GLY A 35 -22.54 35.21 2.19
N GLN A 36 -21.59 34.45 1.65
CA GLN A 36 -21.77 33.03 1.41
C GLN A 36 -21.41 32.28 2.70
N SER A 37 -22.46 31.77 3.33
CA SER A 37 -22.52 30.50 4.07
C SER A 37 -21.16 29.82 4.31
N SER A 38 -20.67 29.95 5.55
CA SER A 38 -19.63 29.11 6.13
C SER A 38 -20.13 27.67 6.25
N GLY A 39 -20.21 26.95 5.14
CA GLY A 39 -20.20 25.50 5.13
C GLY A 39 -18.81 25.06 5.55
N GLY A 40 -18.66 24.61 6.79
CA GLY A 40 -17.44 24.01 7.28
C GLY A 40 -17.09 22.80 6.43
N GLN A 41 -16.26 23.02 5.41
CA GLN A 41 -15.41 21.98 4.87
C GLN A 41 -14.55 21.54 6.04
N ALA A 42 -14.90 20.40 6.64
CA ALA A 42 -14.00 19.63 7.47
C ALA A 42 -12.75 19.42 6.62
N SER A 43 -11.74 20.23 6.92
CA SER A 43 -10.45 20.23 6.26
C SER A 43 -9.95 18.80 6.32
N ALA A 44 -9.88 18.12 5.18
CA ALA A 44 -9.25 16.82 5.08
C ALA A 44 -7.86 16.97 5.71
N ALA A 45 -7.64 16.25 6.82
CA ALA A 45 -6.37 16.27 7.52
C ALA A 45 -5.24 16.03 6.50
N PRO A 46 -4.10 16.71 6.64
CA PRO A 46 -3.01 16.60 5.68
C PRO A 46 -2.67 15.12 5.52
N VAL A 47 -2.70 14.62 4.29
CA VAL A 47 -2.30 13.26 3.95
C VAL A 47 -0.83 13.13 4.35
N SER A 48 -0.57 12.59 5.54
CA SER A 48 0.79 12.35 6.03
C SER A 48 1.58 11.61 4.96
N ALA A 49 2.81 12.06 4.69
CA ALA A 49 3.56 11.62 3.53
C ALA A 49 3.95 10.14 3.67
N ASP A 50 3.45 9.29 2.76
CA ASP A 50 3.80 7.87 2.74
C ASP A 50 5.32 7.70 2.52
N LYS A 51 6.03 7.13 3.50
CA LYS A 51 7.40 6.65 3.31
C LYS A 51 7.37 5.35 2.50
N VAL A 52 8.02 5.36 1.34
CA VAL A 52 7.96 4.25 0.37
C VAL A 52 9.22 3.42 0.41
N HIS A 53 9.09 2.15 0.78
CA HIS A 53 10.16 1.16 0.63
C HIS A 53 9.98 0.41 -0.70
N ARG A 54 10.88 0.68 -1.66
CA ARG A 54 10.99 -0.02 -2.95
C ARG A 54 12.43 -0.44 -3.24
N SER A 55 12.61 -1.55 -3.95
CA SER A 55 13.93 -1.94 -4.45
C SER A 55 14.22 -1.25 -5.80
N PRO A 56 15.19 -0.32 -5.90
CA PRO A 56 15.54 0.31 -7.17
C PRO A 56 16.06 -0.70 -8.20
N LEU A 57 16.78 -1.74 -7.74
CA LEU A 57 17.27 -2.81 -8.59
C LEU A 57 16.13 -3.63 -9.21
N GLY A 58 15.08 -3.91 -8.42
CA GLY A 58 13.89 -4.62 -8.92
C GLY A 58 13.22 -3.86 -10.06
N VAL A 59 13.05 -2.54 -9.92
CA VAL A 59 12.49 -1.71 -10.99
C VAL A 59 13.38 -1.70 -12.23
N ALA A 60 14.70 -1.54 -12.07
CA ALA A 60 15.64 -1.55 -13.19
C ALA A 60 15.62 -2.88 -13.95
N SER A 61 15.65 -4.02 -13.23
CA SER A 61 15.52 -5.34 -13.84
C SER A 61 14.18 -5.52 -14.55
N GLY A 62 13.10 -4.98 -13.99
CA GLY A 62 11.79 -4.98 -14.62
C GLY A 62 11.76 -4.25 -15.95
N VAL A 63 12.27 -3.02 -15.97
CA VAL A 63 12.37 -2.22 -17.20
C VAL A 63 13.22 -2.94 -18.24
N PHE A 64 14.36 -3.50 -17.83
CA PHE A 64 15.22 -4.29 -18.73
C PHE A 64 14.49 -5.50 -19.34
N LEU A 65 13.76 -6.28 -18.53
CA LEU A 65 12.99 -7.43 -19.01
C LEU A 65 11.86 -7.01 -19.98
N LEU A 66 11.20 -5.89 -19.72
CA LEU A 66 10.18 -5.35 -20.62
C LEU A 66 10.78 -4.93 -21.97
N LEU A 67 11.94 -4.28 -21.97
CA LEU A 67 12.66 -3.92 -23.20
C LEU A 67 13.06 -5.17 -23.98
N LEU A 68 13.56 -6.19 -23.29
CA LEU A 68 13.95 -7.45 -23.93
C LEU A 68 12.73 -8.18 -24.53
N ALA A 69 11.62 -8.24 -23.79
CA ALA A 69 10.37 -8.82 -24.27
C ALA A 69 9.83 -8.07 -25.50
N ALA A 70 9.88 -6.74 -25.49
CA ALA A 70 9.48 -5.92 -26.64
C ALA A 70 10.40 -6.15 -27.84
N LEU A 71 11.72 -6.28 -27.62
CA LEU A 71 12.68 -6.55 -28.69
C LEU A 71 12.43 -7.92 -29.33
N PHE A 72 12.21 -8.97 -28.54
CA PHE A 72 11.88 -10.29 -29.06
C PHE A 72 10.51 -10.33 -29.75
N ALA A 73 9.52 -9.61 -29.23
CA ALA A 73 8.22 -9.53 -29.89
C ALA A 73 8.33 -8.79 -31.23
N ALA A 74 9.11 -7.70 -31.31
CA ALA A 74 9.34 -6.97 -32.55
C ALA A 74 10.10 -7.81 -33.58
N ASP A 75 11.11 -8.57 -33.13
CA ASP A 75 11.84 -9.54 -33.94
C ASP A 75 10.90 -10.58 -34.55
N ALA A 76 10.09 -11.23 -33.71
CA ALA A 76 9.12 -12.22 -34.12
C ALA A 76 8.01 -11.65 -35.01
N MET A 77 7.69 -10.36 -34.87
CA MET A 77 6.71 -9.68 -35.74
C MET A 77 7.30 -9.35 -37.11
N ALA A 78 8.58 -8.96 -37.18
CA ALA A 78 9.23 -8.55 -38.42
C ALA A 78 9.77 -9.73 -39.24
N ARG A 79 10.24 -10.78 -38.56
CA ARG A 79 10.88 -11.95 -39.17
C ARG A 79 10.07 -13.23 -39.05
N GLY A 80 9.00 -13.24 -38.24
CA GLY A 80 8.24 -14.45 -37.98
C GLY A 80 7.33 -14.83 -39.14
N GLU A 81 7.38 -16.11 -39.51
CA GLU A 81 6.51 -16.69 -40.52
C GLU A 81 5.28 -17.34 -39.88
N GLY A 82 4.20 -17.45 -40.67
CA GLY A 82 2.97 -18.14 -40.28
C GLY A 82 2.34 -17.56 -39.01
N ARG A 83 2.25 -18.37 -37.94
CA ARG A 83 1.56 -18.03 -36.69
C ARG A 83 2.49 -17.42 -35.63
N THR A 84 3.80 -17.34 -35.90
CA THR A 84 4.81 -16.81 -34.96
C THR A 84 4.48 -15.42 -34.40
N PRO A 85 4.01 -14.45 -35.22
CA PRO A 85 3.65 -13.12 -34.72
C PRO A 85 2.49 -13.15 -33.70
N TRP A 86 1.53 -14.06 -33.86
CA TRP A 86 0.40 -14.22 -32.93
C TRP A 86 0.85 -14.81 -31.59
N PHE A 87 1.75 -15.78 -31.61
CA PHE A 87 2.37 -16.30 -30.38
C PHE A 87 3.19 -15.23 -29.65
N ALA A 88 3.93 -14.40 -30.39
CA ALA A 88 4.68 -13.30 -29.81
C ALA A 88 3.75 -12.27 -29.14
N LEU A 89 2.63 -11.93 -29.80
CA LEU A 89 1.65 -10.99 -29.23
C LEU A 89 0.97 -11.57 -27.98
N ALA A 90 0.50 -12.82 -28.03
CA ALA A 90 -0.12 -13.49 -26.88
C ALA A 90 0.88 -13.62 -25.72
N GLY A 91 2.14 -13.94 -26.03
CA GLY A 91 3.25 -13.95 -25.09
C GLY A 91 3.49 -12.59 -24.44
N LEU A 92 3.44 -11.50 -25.20
CA LEU A 92 3.58 -10.14 -24.66
C LEU A 92 2.45 -9.77 -23.71
N VAL A 93 1.19 -10.07 -24.09
CA VAL A 93 0.00 -9.82 -23.26
C VAL A 93 0.08 -10.60 -21.94
N LEU A 94 0.66 -11.79 -21.94
CA LEU A 94 0.91 -12.56 -20.71
C LEU A 94 2.11 -12.02 -19.91
N ALA A 95 3.25 -11.78 -20.57
CA ALA A 95 4.52 -11.51 -19.91
C ALA A 95 4.58 -10.11 -19.29
N VAL A 96 4.10 -9.07 -19.99
CA VAL A 96 4.17 -7.68 -19.53
C VAL A 96 3.50 -7.46 -18.16
N PRO A 97 2.23 -7.85 -17.94
CA PRO A 97 1.60 -7.65 -16.63
C PRO A 97 2.31 -8.44 -15.54
N LEU A 98 2.82 -9.64 -15.83
CA LEU A 98 3.56 -10.46 -14.85
C LEU A 98 4.91 -9.83 -14.49
N ILE A 99 5.70 -9.41 -15.47
CA ILE A 99 6.96 -8.70 -15.23
C ILE A 99 6.67 -7.48 -14.35
N ALA A 100 5.74 -6.61 -14.76
CA ALA A 100 5.37 -5.44 -13.98
C ALA A 100 4.90 -5.79 -12.54
N ALA A 101 4.11 -6.85 -12.38
CA ALA A 101 3.62 -7.32 -11.09
C ALA A 101 4.75 -7.73 -10.13
N PHE A 102 5.77 -8.42 -10.64
CA PHE A 102 6.82 -8.99 -9.81
C PHE A 102 8.05 -8.11 -9.64
N THR A 103 8.31 -7.18 -10.57
CA THR A 103 9.54 -6.39 -10.55
C THR A 103 9.30 -4.92 -10.20
N ILE A 104 8.20 -4.33 -10.68
CA ILE A 104 7.95 -2.88 -10.56
C ILE A 104 6.96 -2.59 -9.42
N ARG A 105 5.92 -3.41 -9.29
CA ARG A 105 4.80 -3.17 -8.38
C ARG A 105 5.06 -3.40 -6.89
N PRO A 106 5.91 -4.35 -6.46
CA PRO A 106 6.09 -4.62 -5.04
C PRO A 106 6.60 -3.38 -4.31
N ALA A 107 5.79 -2.88 -3.38
CA ALA A 107 6.11 -1.67 -2.61
C ALA A 107 5.39 -1.70 -1.26
N VAL A 108 6.07 -1.21 -0.22
CA VAL A 108 5.48 -1.02 1.11
C VAL A 108 5.44 0.47 1.39
N TYR A 109 4.24 0.99 1.60
CA TYR A 109 3.98 2.39 1.94
C TYR A 109 3.65 2.45 3.42
N VAL A 110 4.37 3.30 4.13
CA VAL A 110 4.28 3.43 5.57
C VAL A 110 3.87 4.85 5.88
N ASN A 111 2.82 5.01 6.67
CA ASN A 111 2.29 6.30 7.09
C ASN A 111 2.02 6.24 8.61
N GLU A 112 1.75 7.37 9.24
CA GLU A 112 1.35 7.50 10.64
C GLU A 112 0.03 6.76 10.92
N ASP A 113 -0.87 6.68 9.93
CA ASP A 113 -2.18 6.02 10.11
C ASP A 113 -2.16 4.53 9.79
N ARG A 114 -1.39 4.11 8.77
CA ARG A 114 -1.54 2.77 8.19
C ARG A 114 -0.31 2.28 7.47
N LEU A 115 -0.22 0.96 7.39
CA LEU A 115 0.71 0.22 6.56
C LEU A 115 -0.01 -0.27 5.29
N ARG A 116 0.42 0.17 4.11
CA ARG A 116 -0.10 -0.29 2.81
C ARG A 116 0.93 -1.14 2.08
N ILE A 117 0.65 -2.42 1.94
CA ILE A 117 1.49 -3.43 1.30
C ILE A 117 0.96 -3.68 -0.11
N ARG A 118 1.73 -3.33 -1.16
CA ARG A 118 1.42 -3.70 -2.54
C ARG A 118 2.26 -4.92 -2.91
N ASN A 119 1.58 -6.04 -3.12
CA ASN A 119 2.13 -7.30 -3.61
C ASN A 119 1.74 -7.50 -5.09
N PRO A 120 2.35 -8.46 -5.80
CA PRO A 120 2.14 -8.64 -7.24
C PRO A 120 0.69 -8.72 -7.70
N PHE A 121 -0.18 -9.40 -6.95
CA PHE A 121 -1.59 -9.58 -7.31
C PHE A 121 -2.59 -8.98 -6.32
N ARG A 122 -2.11 -8.38 -5.22
CA ARG A 122 -2.96 -7.87 -4.15
C ARG A 122 -2.35 -6.64 -3.50
N SER A 123 -3.19 -5.68 -3.13
CA SER A 123 -2.84 -4.56 -2.27
C SER A 123 -3.56 -4.71 -0.95
N ILE A 124 -2.83 -4.66 0.16
CA ILE A 124 -3.34 -4.86 1.51
C ILE A 124 -3.12 -3.54 2.26
N THR A 125 -4.15 -3.04 2.93
CA THR A 125 -4.07 -1.84 3.78
C THR A 125 -4.39 -2.25 5.20
N LEU A 126 -3.45 -2.04 6.11
CA LEU A 126 -3.52 -2.41 7.51
C LEU A 126 -3.41 -1.13 8.35
N PRO A 127 -4.48 -0.66 8.98
CA PRO A 127 -4.40 0.35 10.02
C PRO A 127 -3.52 -0.16 11.17
N TRP A 128 -2.70 0.68 11.80
CA TRP A 128 -1.75 0.19 12.81
C TRP A 128 -2.41 -0.50 14.00
N ALA A 129 -3.62 -0.08 14.40
CA ALA A 129 -4.37 -0.74 15.46
C ALA A 129 -4.70 -2.22 15.15
N SER A 130 -4.81 -2.56 13.86
CA SER A 130 -5.06 -3.94 13.42
C SER A 130 -3.81 -4.81 13.38
N VAL A 131 -2.61 -4.22 13.50
CA VAL A 131 -1.33 -4.91 13.44
C VAL A 131 -0.96 -5.43 14.83
N ALA A 132 -0.68 -6.72 14.93
CA ALA A 132 -0.25 -7.36 16.17
C ALA A 132 1.28 -7.48 16.28
N ASP A 133 1.95 -7.88 15.18
CA ASP A 133 3.40 -8.03 15.13
C ASP A 133 3.88 -8.01 13.67
N VAL A 134 5.13 -7.63 13.46
CA VAL A 134 5.83 -7.69 12.17
C VAL A 134 7.08 -8.52 12.33
N ARG A 135 7.23 -9.62 11.58
CA ARG A 135 8.37 -10.54 11.72
C ARG A 135 9.16 -10.65 10.43
N ALA A 136 10.47 -10.84 10.56
CA ALA A 136 11.35 -11.23 9.46
C ALA A 136 11.88 -12.65 9.71
N GLY A 137 11.16 -13.67 9.25
CA GLY A 137 11.59 -15.07 9.33
C GLY A 137 12.37 -15.48 8.08
N TYR A 138 11.79 -16.39 7.30
CA TYR A 138 12.19 -16.69 5.91
C TYR A 138 11.53 -15.77 4.88
N SER A 139 10.55 -14.97 5.32
CA SER A 139 9.94 -13.87 4.58
C SER A 139 9.56 -12.77 5.59
N SER A 140 9.38 -11.53 5.12
CA SER A 140 8.84 -10.45 5.93
C SER A 140 7.32 -10.58 5.99
N GLU A 141 6.76 -10.63 7.19
CA GLU A 141 5.36 -10.98 7.44
C GLU A 141 4.76 -10.04 8.48
N VAL A 142 3.52 -9.60 8.26
CA VAL A 142 2.71 -8.86 9.23
C VAL A 142 1.59 -9.77 9.72
N PHE A 143 1.37 -9.76 11.02
CA PHE A 143 0.29 -10.46 11.71
C PHE A 143 -0.74 -9.44 12.17
N THR A 144 -2.02 -9.73 11.95
CA THR A 144 -3.12 -8.92 12.49
C THR A 144 -3.55 -9.43 13.87
N GLN A 145 -4.25 -8.58 14.61
CA GLN A 145 -4.85 -8.94 15.90
C GLN A 145 -5.84 -10.12 15.77
N GLU A 146 -6.49 -10.24 14.61
CA GLU A 146 -7.40 -11.34 14.27
C GLU A 146 -6.67 -12.62 13.84
N GLY A 147 -5.33 -12.64 13.86
CA GLY A 147 -4.52 -13.81 13.49
C GLY A 147 -4.28 -13.99 11.99
N ALA A 148 -4.71 -13.05 11.14
CA ALA A 148 -4.41 -13.09 9.71
C ALA A 148 -2.94 -12.75 9.45
N LYS A 149 -2.37 -13.34 8.40
CA LYS A 149 -0.96 -13.18 8.03
C LYS A 149 -0.81 -12.66 6.61
N TYR A 150 0.01 -11.63 6.46
CA TYR A 150 0.30 -11.01 5.17
C TYR A 150 1.80 -10.92 4.91
N GLN A 151 2.25 -11.44 3.77
CA GLN A 151 3.65 -11.34 3.34
C GLN A 151 3.96 -9.98 2.69
N LEU A 152 5.18 -9.49 2.91
CA LEU A 152 5.72 -8.23 2.40
C LEU A 152 6.78 -8.54 1.35
N TRP A 153 6.38 -8.54 0.07
CA TRP A 153 7.27 -8.91 -1.03
C TRP A 153 8.33 -7.84 -1.36
N ALA A 154 8.10 -6.60 -0.94
CA ALA A 154 9.00 -5.49 -1.22
C ALA A 154 10.21 -5.43 -0.27
N ILE A 155 10.19 -6.17 0.83
CA ILE A 155 11.27 -6.20 1.83
C ILE A 155 12.04 -7.51 1.60
N PRO A 156 13.18 -7.47 0.88
CA PRO A 156 13.93 -8.67 0.60
C PRO A 156 14.60 -9.16 1.88
N VAL A 157 14.28 -10.37 2.31
CA VAL A 157 15.04 -11.08 3.33
C VAL A 157 16.24 -11.74 2.66
N SER A 158 17.42 -11.16 2.83
CA SER A 158 18.62 -11.78 2.27
C SER A 158 19.41 -12.53 3.35
N LEU A 159 19.35 -13.86 3.27
CA LEU A 159 20.15 -14.75 4.12
C LEU A 159 21.66 -14.48 3.99
N ARG A 160 22.09 -14.01 2.80
CA ARG A 160 23.48 -13.59 2.55
C ARG A 160 23.86 -12.33 3.32
N GLN A 161 22.97 -11.34 3.43
CA GLN A 161 23.26 -10.15 4.25
C GLN A 161 23.22 -10.50 5.73
N ARG A 162 22.31 -11.39 6.18
CA ARG A 162 22.33 -11.93 7.55
C ARG A 162 23.62 -12.66 7.89
N LYS A 163 24.13 -13.52 7.00
CA LYS A 163 25.43 -14.19 7.19
C LYS A 163 26.60 -13.21 7.21
N LYS A 164 26.58 -12.17 6.36
CA LYS A 164 27.58 -11.09 6.34
C LYS A 164 27.54 -10.28 7.64
N ALA A 165 26.34 -9.92 8.09
CA ALA A 165 26.06 -9.23 9.34
C ALA A 165 26.58 -10.02 10.56
N ALA A 166 26.24 -11.30 10.67
CA ALA A 166 26.71 -12.18 11.75
C ALA A 166 28.25 -12.31 11.76
N ARG A 167 28.89 -12.39 10.59
CA ARG A 167 30.35 -12.42 10.50
C ARG A 167 31.00 -11.10 10.92
N ASN A 168 30.40 -9.98 10.57
CA ASN A 168 30.89 -8.67 11.00
C ASN A 168 30.74 -8.47 12.51
N ALA A 169 29.61 -8.90 13.10
CA ALA A 169 29.39 -8.90 14.54
C ALA A 169 30.40 -9.80 15.27
N ALA A 170 30.66 -11.00 14.74
CA ALA A 170 31.66 -11.91 15.31
C ALA A 170 33.08 -11.32 15.26
N ARG A 171 33.47 -10.63 14.18
CA ARG A 171 34.77 -9.94 14.09
C ARG A 171 34.88 -8.79 15.10
N ALA A 172 33.84 -7.96 15.21
CA ALA A 172 33.83 -6.88 16.19
C ALA A 172 33.90 -7.38 17.65
N SER A 173 33.26 -8.52 17.96
CA SER A 173 33.37 -9.15 19.30
C SER A 173 34.77 -9.69 19.61
N GLN A 174 35.59 -9.94 18.59
CA GLN A 174 36.98 -10.37 18.74
C GLN A 174 37.93 -9.17 18.84
N ASP A 175 37.58 -8.03 18.24
CA ASP A 175 38.37 -6.79 18.27
C ASP A 175 38.18 -5.97 19.57
N ASP A 176 37.14 -6.22 20.36
CA ASP A 176 36.96 -5.64 21.72
C ASP A 176 36.78 -6.69 22.83
N PRO A 177 37.82 -7.47 23.18
CA PRO A 177 37.74 -8.47 24.27
C PRO A 177 37.63 -7.85 25.67
N HIS A 178 37.86 -6.54 25.81
CA HIS A 178 38.00 -5.86 27.10
C HIS A 178 36.93 -4.80 27.34
N GLY A 179 35.92 -4.67 26.47
CA GLY A 179 34.78 -3.76 26.63
C GLY A 179 35.17 -2.29 26.72
N ARG A 180 36.25 -1.90 26.03
CA ARG A 180 36.81 -0.54 26.11
C ARG A 180 36.24 0.42 25.09
N THR A 181 35.41 -0.06 24.17
CA THR A 181 34.73 0.80 23.20
C THR A 181 33.56 1.54 23.88
N SER A 182 33.47 2.85 23.68
CA SER A 182 32.48 3.71 24.35
C SER A 182 31.04 3.28 24.07
N VAL A 183 30.17 3.41 25.08
CA VAL A 183 28.71 3.13 25.02
C VAL A 183 28.00 3.84 23.86
N THR A 184 28.56 4.95 23.39
CA THR A 184 28.04 5.75 22.27
C THR A 184 28.44 5.21 20.89
N ALA A 185 29.57 4.51 20.77
CA ALA A 185 29.95 3.84 19.53
C ALA A 185 29.08 2.58 19.30
N ASP A 186 28.63 1.93 20.38
CA ASP A 186 27.91 0.66 20.30
C ASP A 186 26.51 0.75 19.66
N VAL A 187 25.76 1.85 19.84
CA VAL A 187 24.41 1.97 19.26
C VAL A 187 24.44 2.14 17.73
N ARG A 188 25.33 3.00 17.23
CA ARG A 188 25.45 3.29 15.79
C ARG A 188 26.08 2.10 15.04
N ASP A 189 26.94 1.37 15.73
CA ASP A 189 27.62 0.20 15.19
C ASP A 189 26.76 -1.07 15.31
N ASN A 190 25.91 -1.19 16.33
CA ASN A 190 24.88 -2.24 16.39
C ASN A 190 23.88 -2.11 15.23
N ALA A 191 23.47 -0.88 14.89
CA ALA A 191 22.70 -0.65 13.68
C ALA A 191 23.48 -1.12 12.44
N SER A 192 24.79 -0.88 12.31
CA SER A 192 25.58 -1.36 11.16
C SER A 192 25.64 -2.90 11.04
N ARG A 193 25.45 -3.61 12.16
CA ARG A 193 25.50 -5.08 12.29
C ARG A 193 24.18 -5.80 11.98
N ILE A 194 23.05 -5.10 11.84
CA ILE A 194 21.73 -5.69 11.55
C ILE A 194 21.46 -5.73 10.04
N ALA A 195 20.89 -6.82 9.53
CA ALA A 195 20.53 -6.92 8.12
C ALA A 195 19.50 -5.82 7.74
N PRO A 196 19.62 -5.17 6.55
CA PRO A 196 18.71 -4.09 6.14
C PRO A 196 17.22 -4.41 6.26
N SER A 197 16.83 -5.67 6.01
CA SER A 197 15.47 -6.18 6.19
C SER A 197 15.01 -6.14 7.65
N ASP A 198 15.91 -6.49 8.57
CA ASP A 198 15.62 -6.64 9.99
C ASP A 198 15.49 -5.26 10.64
N LYS A 199 16.27 -4.27 10.15
CA LYS A 199 16.06 -2.85 10.49
C LYS A 199 14.70 -2.33 10.05
N THR A 200 14.31 -2.64 8.81
CA THR A 200 13.02 -2.20 8.28
C THR A 200 11.88 -2.81 9.10
N VAL A 201 12.00 -4.08 9.50
CA VAL A 201 11.00 -4.72 10.37
C VAL A 201 10.99 -4.13 11.78
N ALA A 202 12.15 -3.79 12.36
CA ALA A 202 12.22 -3.11 13.64
C ALA A 202 11.53 -1.72 13.59
N GLU A 203 11.80 -0.95 12.54
CA GLU A 203 11.16 0.35 12.30
C GLU A 203 9.63 0.21 12.15
N LEU A 204 9.16 -0.82 11.42
CA LEU A 204 7.73 -1.09 11.28
C LEU A 204 7.07 -1.49 12.61
N ARG A 205 7.78 -2.19 13.50
CA ARG A 205 7.28 -2.51 14.84
C ARG A 205 7.16 -1.27 15.71
N GLU A 206 8.20 -0.44 15.71
CA GLU A 206 8.20 0.82 16.46
C GLU A 206 7.03 1.72 16.02
N LEU A 207 6.79 1.83 14.70
CA LEU A 207 5.65 2.58 14.19
C LEU A 207 4.30 1.97 14.57
N ALA A 208 4.19 0.64 14.59
CA ALA A 208 2.98 -0.05 15.04
C ALA A 208 2.68 0.24 16.51
N GLU A 209 3.69 0.20 17.38
CA GLU A 209 3.54 0.50 18.81
C GLU A 209 3.18 1.98 19.04
N LEU A 210 3.87 2.90 18.35
CA LEU A 210 3.64 4.34 18.48
C LEU A 210 2.25 4.79 18.04
N HIS A 211 1.71 4.17 16.98
CA HIS A 211 0.45 4.62 16.36
C HIS A 211 -0.73 3.69 16.63
N ALA A 212 -0.58 2.63 17.44
CA ALA A 212 -1.66 1.68 17.73
C ALA A 212 -2.94 2.34 18.29
N THR A 213 -2.78 3.40 19.09
CA THR A 213 -3.89 4.11 19.74
C THR A 213 -4.32 5.38 19.00
N SER A 214 -3.64 5.74 17.91
CA SER A 214 -3.95 6.94 17.14
C SER A 214 -5.35 6.83 16.51
N PRO A 215 -6.19 7.88 16.54
CA PRO A 215 -7.53 7.86 15.95
C PRO A 215 -7.53 7.52 14.45
N GLY A 216 -6.53 8.02 13.71
CA GLY A 216 -6.37 7.75 12.27
C GLY A 216 -5.89 6.33 11.94
N ALA A 217 -5.38 5.61 12.94
CA ALA A 217 -4.85 4.26 12.80
C ALA A 217 -5.85 3.15 13.17
N GLN A 218 -7.09 3.52 13.47
CA GLN A 218 -8.17 2.59 13.75
C GLN A 218 -8.84 2.10 12.45
N GLY A 219 -9.30 0.85 12.47
CA GLY A 219 -10.11 0.28 11.39
C GLY A 219 -9.70 -1.14 11.00
N GLU A 220 -10.45 -1.69 10.04
CA GLU A 220 -10.27 -3.06 9.60
C GLU A 220 -9.23 -3.20 8.47
N PRO A 221 -8.50 -4.33 8.45
CA PRO A 221 -7.68 -4.74 7.31
C PRO A 221 -8.48 -4.75 5.99
N ARG A 222 -7.96 -4.10 4.95
CA ARG A 222 -8.58 -4.12 3.61
C ARG A 222 -7.68 -4.80 2.60
N VAL A 223 -8.21 -5.76 1.86
CA VAL A 223 -7.50 -6.46 0.78
C VAL A 223 -8.16 -6.14 -0.56
N ARG A 224 -7.37 -5.70 -1.53
CA ARG A 224 -7.82 -5.39 -2.90
C ARG A 224 -7.03 -6.21 -3.92
N TRP A 225 -7.74 -6.91 -4.77
CA TRP A 225 -7.13 -7.63 -5.89
C TRP A 225 -6.74 -6.68 -7.01
N ALA A 226 -5.71 -7.11 -7.73
CA ALA A 226 -5.13 -6.40 -8.85
C ALA A 226 -5.68 -6.90 -10.18
N TYR A 227 -6.94 -6.63 -10.43
CA TYR A 227 -7.59 -7.09 -11.66
C TYR A 227 -6.94 -6.51 -12.91
N GLU A 228 -6.27 -5.35 -12.80
CA GLU A 228 -5.47 -4.76 -13.87
C GLU A 228 -4.24 -5.60 -14.27
N ILE A 229 -3.83 -6.55 -13.44
CA ILE A 229 -2.74 -7.50 -13.71
C ILE A 229 -3.30 -8.87 -14.03
N VAL A 230 -4.21 -9.35 -13.18
CA VAL A 230 -4.79 -10.68 -13.31
C VAL A 230 -5.57 -10.81 -14.62
N GLY A 231 -6.35 -9.80 -15.00
CA GLY A 231 -7.14 -9.81 -16.23
C GLY A 231 -6.28 -9.99 -17.49
N PRO A 232 -5.33 -9.09 -17.77
CA PRO A 232 -4.44 -9.22 -18.93
C PRO A 232 -3.60 -10.50 -18.91
N ALA A 233 -3.08 -10.91 -17.75
CA ALA A 233 -2.32 -12.15 -17.62
C ALA A 233 -3.18 -13.39 -17.97
N LEU A 234 -4.41 -13.47 -17.46
CA LEU A 234 -5.32 -14.56 -17.81
C LEU A 234 -5.73 -14.53 -19.29
N ALA A 235 -5.97 -13.35 -19.86
CA ALA A 235 -6.27 -13.22 -21.27
C ALA A 235 -5.11 -13.68 -22.15
N GLY A 236 -3.88 -13.27 -21.85
CA GLY A 236 -2.68 -13.71 -22.57
C GLY A 236 -2.46 -15.22 -22.45
N LEU A 237 -2.69 -15.79 -21.26
CA LEU A 237 -2.62 -17.25 -21.05
C LEU A 237 -3.65 -17.99 -21.91
N LEU A 238 -4.91 -17.55 -21.90
CA LEU A 238 -5.97 -18.16 -22.69
C LEU A 238 -5.68 -18.07 -24.18
N LEU A 239 -5.19 -16.93 -24.68
CA LEU A 239 -4.79 -16.77 -26.07
C LEU A 239 -3.70 -17.77 -26.47
N LEU A 240 -2.67 -17.94 -25.63
CA LEU A 240 -1.62 -18.94 -25.88
C LEU A 240 -2.16 -20.36 -25.90
N VAL A 241 -3.03 -20.72 -24.96
CA VAL A 241 -3.65 -22.06 -24.91
C VAL A 241 -4.47 -22.33 -26.18
N VAL A 242 -5.27 -21.35 -26.63
CA VAL A 242 -6.07 -21.49 -27.85
C VAL A 242 -5.17 -21.62 -29.09
N LEU A 243 -4.11 -20.82 -29.18
CA LEU A 243 -3.16 -20.90 -30.30
C LEU A 243 -2.42 -22.25 -30.34
N LEU A 244 -2.08 -22.82 -29.18
CA LEU A 244 -1.46 -24.15 -29.09
C LEU A 244 -2.45 -25.27 -29.41
N ALA A 245 -3.70 -25.19 -28.92
CA ALA A 245 -4.69 -26.25 -29.12
C ALA A 245 -5.27 -26.28 -30.54
N THR A 246 -5.27 -25.14 -31.23
CA THR A 246 -5.68 -25.01 -32.64
C THR A 246 -4.49 -25.08 -33.59
N GLY A 247 -3.29 -25.31 -33.07
CA GLY A 247 -2.00 -25.32 -33.76
C GLY A 247 -1.60 -26.68 -34.24
#